data_AF-A0A7Y3GDU5-F1
#
_entry.id   AF-A0A7Y3GDU5-F1
#
_cell.length_a   1.000
_cell.length_b   1.000
_cell.length_c   1.000
_cell.angle_alpha   90.00
_cell.angle_beta   90.00
_cell.angle_gamma   90.00
#
_symmetry.space_group_name_H-M   'P 1'
#
loop_
_entity.id
_entity.type
_entity.pdbx_description
1 polymer ?
#
loop_
_entity_poly.entity_id
_entity_poly.type
_entity_poly.pdbx_seq_one_letter_code
_entity_poly.pdbx_strand_id
1 'polypeptide(L)'
;MRRTAAAVGVVFALAACSGAGEVATVNGTSFDVGDIPITTEESSINLETFRVALNWLIRDQVLTAAAREDYGLTLDPAEVEDLAVRTLASLSPNDQLDPRANLDYFLIQARVGRSGLLWDELAERLPDDLTENQWALESLRRAEVEVDPRYGEWRTSPEPLVYEP
;
A
#
# COMPACT_ATOMS: atom_id res chain seq x y z
N MET A 1 -36.27 3.89 -31.81
CA MET A 1 -36.64 4.54 -30.54
C MET A 1 -35.38 4.71 -29.70
N ARG A 2 -34.88 5.94 -29.53
CA ARG A 2 -33.66 6.25 -28.77
C ARG A 2 -34.02 6.33 -27.28
N ARG A 3 -33.40 5.50 -26.44
CA ARG A 3 -33.50 5.60 -24.97
C ARG A 3 -32.26 6.28 -24.44
N THR A 4 -32.40 7.54 -24.07
CA THR A 4 -31.42 8.32 -23.33
C THR A 4 -31.52 7.90 -21.87
N ALA A 5 -30.49 7.25 -21.32
CA ALA A 5 -30.37 7.00 -19.89
C ALA A 5 -29.51 8.12 -19.29
N ALA A 6 -30.11 8.91 -18.40
CA ALA A 6 -29.41 9.91 -17.61
C ALA A 6 -28.75 9.20 -16.41
N ALA A 7 -27.41 9.19 -16.38
CA ALA A 7 -26.65 8.77 -15.21
C ALA A 7 -26.65 9.91 -14.19
N VAL A 8 -27.35 9.71 -13.07
CA VAL A 8 -27.29 10.59 -11.91
C VAL A 8 -26.04 10.22 -11.11
N GLY A 9 -24.96 11.00 -11.29
CA GLY A 9 -23.78 10.91 -10.45
C GLY A 9 -24.07 11.51 -9.08
N VAL A 10 -24.21 10.65 -8.07
CA VAL A 10 -24.27 11.08 -6.67
C VAL A 10 -22.84 11.29 -6.19
N VAL A 11 -22.44 12.56 -6.07
CA VAL A 11 -21.20 12.94 -5.40
C VAL A 11 -21.47 12.92 -3.90
N PHE A 12 -21.07 11.84 -3.22
CA PHE A 12 -21.03 11.80 -1.76
C PHE A 12 -19.83 12.64 -1.29
N ALA A 13 -20.07 13.90 -0.95
CA ALA A 13 -19.13 14.68 -0.17
C ALA A 13 -19.16 14.20 1.28
N LEU A 14 -18.39 13.16 1.59
CA LEU A 14 -18.12 12.74 2.95
C LEU A 14 -17.19 13.78 3.59
N ALA A 15 -17.77 14.72 4.32
CA ALA A 15 -17.03 15.52 5.29
C ALA A 15 -16.65 14.60 6.46
N ALA A 16 -15.55 13.88 6.32
CA ALA A 16 -14.92 13.15 7.41
C ALA A 16 -14.35 14.17 8.41
N CYS A 17 -14.62 13.99 9.70
CA CYS A 17 -13.92 14.69 10.76
C CYS A 17 -12.45 14.22 10.79
N SER A 18 -11.65 14.69 9.84
CA SER A 18 -10.19 14.59 9.84
C SER A 18 -9.66 15.48 10.97
N GLY A 19 -9.19 14.91 12.08
CA GLY A 19 -8.91 15.78 13.21
C GLY A 19 -8.17 15.19 14.38
N ALA A 20 -7.16 14.34 14.13
CA ALA A 20 -5.94 14.26 14.96
C ALA A 20 -4.99 13.15 14.49
N GLY A 21 -5.50 12.12 13.81
CA GLY A 21 -4.77 10.87 13.57
C GLY A 21 -4.31 10.61 12.14
N GLU A 22 -4.90 11.28 11.14
CA GLU A 22 -4.70 10.92 9.73
C GLU A 22 -3.25 11.18 9.28
N VAL A 23 -2.69 10.18 8.60
CA VAL A 23 -1.31 10.18 8.09
C VAL A 23 -1.29 10.22 6.56
N ALA A 24 -2.26 9.58 5.92
CA ALA A 24 -2.39 9.55 4.47
C ALA A 24 -3.82 9.17 4.04
N THR A 25 -4.18 9.58 2.83
CA THR A 25 -5.34 9.07 2.10
C THR A 25 -4.88 8.46 0.78
N VAL A 26 -5.35 7.24 0.46
CA VAL A 26 -5.05 6.54 -0.79
C VAL A 26 -6.36 6.15 -1.46
N ASN A 27 -6.62 6.72 -2.64
CA ASN A 27 -7.86 6.51 -3.41
C ASN A 27 -9.13 6.68 -2.54
N GLY A 28 -9.14 7.71 -1.69
CA GLY A 28 -10.23 8.00 -0.76
C GLY A 28 -10.29 7.14 0.51
N THR A 29 -9.36 6.20 0.71
CA THR A 29 -9.21 5.43 1.96
C THR A 29 -8.25 6.16 2.88
N SER A 30 -8.74 6.59 4.05
CA SER A 30 -7.96 7.28 5.08
C SER A 30 -7.21 6.26 5.96
N PHE A 31 -5.97 6.61 6.32
CA PHE A 31 -5.11 5.87 7.23
C PHE A 31 -4.68 6.79 8.37
N ASP A 32 -4.65 6.24 9.58
CA ASP A 32 -4.16 6.89 10.79
C ASP A 32 -2.80 6.32 11.23
N VAL A 33 -2.18 6.92 12.26
CA VAL A 33 -0.91 6.44 12.85
C VAL A 33 -0.97 4.97 13.27
N GLY A 34 -2.14 4.49 13.71
CA GLY A 34 -2.34 3.10 14.14
C GLY A 34 -2.32 2.08 13.00
N ASP A 35 -2.49 2.51 11.75
CA ASP A 35 -2.46 1.63 10.57
C ASP A 35 -1.05 1.42 10.02
N ILE A 36 -0.07 2.18 10.54
CA ILE A 36 1.32 2.07 10.11
C ILE A 36 1.91 0.78 10.67
N PRO A 37 2.48 -0.11 9.83
CA PRO A 37 2.91 -1.46 10.22
C PRO A 37 4.24 -1.43 10.99
N ILE A 38 4.25 -0.81 12.16
CA ILE A 38 5.40 -0.69 13.06
C ILE A 38 4.97 -1.14 14.44
N THR A 39 5.84 -1.89 15.11
CA THR A 39 5.68 -2.30 16.50
C THR A 39 6.95 -1.96 17.25
N THR A 40 6.86 -1.16 18.30
CA THR A 40 7.98 -0.85 19.19
C THR A 40 7.49 -0.70 20.62
N GLU A 41 8.33 -1.08 21.60
CA GLU A 41 8.11 -0.76 23.01
C GLU A 41 8.55 0.67 23.36
N GLU A 42 9.27 1.33 22.46
CA GLU A 42 9.69 2.72 22.62
C GLU A 42 8.52 3.69 22.49
N SER A 43 8.58 4.80 23.23
CA SER A 43 7.55 5.85 23.19
C SER A 43 7.60 6.70 21.92
N SER A 44 8.60 6.52 21.06
CA SER A 44 8.75 7.26 19.80
C SER A 44 9.45 6.41 18.75
N ILE A 45 9.17 6.68 17.47
CA ILE A 45 9.80 6.06 16.31
C ILE A 45 10.51 7.15 15.51
N ASN A 46 11.67 6.84 14.93
CA ASN A 46 12.32 7.73 13.98
C ASN A 46 11.41 7.95 12.76
N LEU A 47 11.23 9.22 12.37
CA LEU A 47 10.45 9.63 11.21
C LEU A 47 10.85 8.92 9.91
N GLU A 48 12.13 8.58 9.73
CA GLU A 48 12.57 7.80 8.56
C GLU A 48 11.98 6.39 8.54
N THR A 49 12.06 5.66 9.65
CA THR A 49 11.43 4.34 9.81
C THR A 49 9.93 4.42 9.58
N PHE A 50 9.28 5.46 10.11
CA PHE A 50 7.87 5.74 9.89
C PHE A 50 7.53 5.93 8.41
N ARG A 51 8.27 6.79 7.70
CA ARG A 51 8.07 7.03 6.25
C ARG A 51 8.24 5.77 5.42
N VAL A 52 9.22 4.93 5.75
CA VAL A 52 9.43 3.66 5.05
C VAL A 52 8.22 2.74 5.22
N ALA A 53 7.69 2.61 6.44
CA ALA A 53 6.51 1.80 6.69
C ALA A 53 5.25 2.36 5.99
N LEU A 54 5.05 3.69 6.07
CA LEU A 54 3.97 4.39 5.36
C LEU A 54 4.06 4.17 3.83
N ASN A 55 5.26 4.25 3.25
CA ASN A 55 5.45 3.99 1.83
C ASN A 55 5.07 2.55 1.45
N TRP A 56 5.38 1.56 2.29
CA TRP A 56 4.97 0.18 2.07
C TRP A 56 3.46 -0.01 2.17
N LEU A 57 2.81 0.64 3.14
CA LEU A 57 1.36 0.66 3.25
C LEU A 57 0.69 1.26 2.01
N ILE A 58 1.16 2.43 1.54
CA ILE A 58 0.65 3.07 0.31
C ILE A 58 0.80 2.12 -0.89
N ARG A 59 1.97 1.50 -1.06
CA ARG A 59 2.22 0.56 -2.16
C ARG A 59 1.30 -0.66 -2.11
N ASP A 60 1.10 -1.24 -0.94
CA ASP A 60 0.17 -2.36 -0.75
C ASP A 60 -1.24 -1.98 -1.18
N GLN A 61 -1.74 -0.85 -0.72
CA GLN A 61 -3.08 -0.37 -1.03
C GLN A 61 -3.26 -0.09 -2.51
N VAL A 62 -2.31 0.63 -3.13
CA VAL A 62 -2.39 0.97 -4.55
C VAL A 62 -2.30 -0.28 -5.43
N LEU A 63 -1.30 -1.13 -5.20
CA LEU A 63 -1.03 -2.26 -6.09
C LEU A 63 -2.08 -3.36 -5.94
N THR A 64 -2.56 -3.65 -4.72
CA THR A 64 -3.63 -4.64 -4.53
C THR A 64 -4.97 -4.14 -5.07
N ALA A 65 -5.28 -2.85 -4.92
CA ALA A 65 -6.49 -2.26 -5.53
C ALA A 65 -6.41 -2.29 -7.06
N ALA A 66 -5.28 -1.87 -7.64
CA ALA A 66 -5.07 -1.88 -9.08
C ALA A 66 -5.13 -3.31 -9.65
N ALA A 67 -4.52 -4.30 -9.00
CA ALA A 67 -4.57 -5.69 -9.46
C ALA A 67 -5.99 -6.26 -9.46
N ARG A 68 -6.79 -5.90 -8.45
CA ARG A 68 -8.21 -6.25 -8.37
C ARG A 68 -9.04 -5.57 -9.46
N GLU A 69 -8.80 -4.28 -9.69
CA GLU A 69 -9.52 -3.49 -10.69
C GLU A 69 -9.19 -3.92 -12.13
N ASP A 70 -7.90 -3.98 -12.46
CA ASP A 70 -7.43 -4.22 -13.82
C ASP A 70 -7.57 -5.70 -14.23
N TYR A 71 -7.38 -6.64 -13.29
CA TYR A 71 -7.27 -8.08 -13.60
C TYR A 71 -8.20 -8.98 -12.77
N GLY A 72 -9.02 -8.44 -11.87
CA GLY A 72 -9.87 -9.24 -10.99
C GLY A 72 -9.08 -10.12 -10.01
N LEU A 73 -7.81 -9.79 -9.76
CA LEU A 73 -6.91 -10.60 -8.94
C LEU A 73 -7.23 -10.41 -7.44
N THR A 74 -7.40 -11.51 -6.74
CA THR A 74 -7.54 -11.55 -5.28
C THR A 74 -6.61 -12.62 -4.71
N LEU A 75 -5.76 -12.24 -3.76
CA LEU A 75 -4.87 -13.17 -3.07
C LEU A 75 -5.61 -13.90 -1.96
N ASP A 76 -5.31 -15.18 -1.74
CA ASP A 76 -5.83 -15.93 -0.59
C ASP A 76 -5.22 -15.38 0.72
N PRO A 77 -6.03 -14.88 1.67
CA PRO A 77 -5.52 -14.39 2.94
C PRO A 77 -4.70 -15.43 3.71
N ALA A 78 -5.04 -16.72 3.61
CA ALA A 78 -4.32 -17.77 4.32
C ALA A 78 -2.91 -17.99 3.78
N GLU A 79 -2.73 -17.92 2.46
CA GLU A 79 -1.41 -18.04 1.82
C GLU A 79 -0.53 -16.82 2.11
N VAL A 80 -1.14 -15.62 2.11
CA VAL A 80 -0.46 -14.38 2.49
C VAL A 80 0.04 -14.46 3.94
N GLU A 81 -0.82 -14.90 4.87
CA GLU A 81 -0.46 -15.04 6.29
C GLU A 81 0.63 -16.11 6.49
N ASP A 82 0.50 -17.27 5.85
CA ASP A 82 1.51 -18.35 5.92
C ASP A 82 2.88 -17.89 5.41
N LEU A 83 2.93 -17.18 4.27
CA LEU A 83 4.17 -16.59 3.77
C LEU A 83 4.75 -15.53 4.71
N ALA A 84 3.91 -14.65 5.26
CA ALA A 84 4.33 -13.62 6.21
C ALA A 84 4.95 -14.22 7.47
N VAL A 85 4.27 -15.20 8.09
CA VAL A 85 4.73 -15.89 9.30
C VAL A 85 6.05 -16.63 9.05
N ARG A 86 6.16 -17.37 7.93
CA ARG A 86 7.42 -18.05 7.58
C ARG A 86 8.57 -17.06 7.39
N THR A 87 8.31 -15.94 6.73
CA THR A 87 9.34 -14.93 6.47
C THR A 87 9.78 -14.25 7.77
N LEU A 88 8.84 -13.83 8.62
CA LEU A 88 9.14 -13.27 9.93
C LEU A 88 9.94 -14.24 10.81
N ALA A 89 9.54 -15.51 10.84
CA ALA A 89 10.25 -16.55 11.61
C ALA A 89 11.65 -16.88 11.07
N SER A 90 11.93 -16.53 9.81
CA SER A 90 13.25 -16.75 9.19
C SER A 90 14.27 -15.65 9.51
N LEU A 91 13.83 -14.54 10.11
CA LEU A 91 14.71 -13.43 10.47
C LEU A 91 15.75 -13.84 11.51
N SER A 92 16.96 -13.29 11.37
CA SER A 92 17.96 -13.43 12.43
C SER A 92 17.51 -12.70 13.70
N PRO A 93 17.99 -13.08 14.89
CA PRO A 93 17.62 -12.38 16.14
C PRO A 93 17.89 -10.87 16.11
N ASN A 94 18.91 -10.42 15.39
CA ASN A 94 19.21 -8.99 15.26
C ASN A 94 18.19 -8.27 14.36
N ASP A 95 17.72 -8.91 13.30
CA ASP A 95 16.73 -8.33 12.39
C ASP A 95 15.35 -8.23 13.05
N GLN A 96 15.05 -9.10 14.02
CA GLN A 96 13.82 -9.04 14.82
C GLN A 96 13.75 -7.83 15.75
N LEU A 97 14.87 -7.12 15.96
CA LEU A 97 14.89 -5.86 16.73
C LEU A 97 14.46 -4.65 15.89
N ASP A 98 14.32 -4.80 14.57
CA ASP A 98 13.78 -3.73 13.72
C ASP A 98 12.31 -3.50 14.08
N PRO A 99 11.86 -2.26 14.34
CA PRO A 99 10.44 -1.97 14.62
C PRO A 99 9.47 -2.43 13.52
N ARG A 100 9.96 -2.63 12.30
CA ARG A 100 9.19 -3.17 11.16
C ARG A 100 9.16 -4.70 11.15
N ALA A 101 9.92 -5.39 11.99
CA ALA A 101 9.92 -6.84 12.06
C ALA A 101 8.69 -7.39 12.82
N ASN A 102 7.50 -6.99 12.37
CA ASN A 102 6.20 -7.38 12.92
C ASN A 102 5.32 -8.01 11.83
N LEU A 103 4.27 -8.70 12.25
CA LEU A 103 3.40 -9.44 11.33
C LEU A 103 2.77 -8.54 10.26
N ASP A 104 2.29 -7.35 10.61
CA ASP A 104 1.60 -6.46 9.67
C ASP A 104 2.51 -5.99 8.53
N TYR A 105 3.78 -5.70 8.85
CA TYR A 105 4.77 -5.36 7.82
C TYR A 105 5.04 -6.55 6.90
N PHE A 106 5.16 -7.76 7.46
CA PHE A 106 5.37 -8.97 6.67
C PHE A 106 4.15 -9.38 5.88
N LEU A 107 2.93 -9.07 6.32
CA LEU A 107 1.72 -9.25 5.52
C LEU A 107 1.76 -8.38 4.26
N ILE A 108 2.22 -7.13 4.37
CA ILE A 108 2.45 -6.25 3.21
C ILE A 108 3.54 -6.82 2.29
N GLN A 109 4.69 -7.25 2.85
CA GLN A 109 5.76 -7.85 2.06
C GLN A 109 5.32 -9.15 1.35
N ALA A 110 4.52 -9.99 2.02
CA ALA A 110 3.99 -11.22 1.45
C ALA A 110 3.02 -10.95 0.30
N ARG A 111 2.31 -9.82 0.29
CA ARG A 111 1.47 -9.41 -0.84
C ARG A 111 2.29 -8.79 -1.96
N VAL A 112 2.95 -7.66 -1.68
CA VAL A 112 3.51 -6.75 -2.71
C VAL A 112 5.02 -6.56 -2.64
N GLY A 113 5.69 -7.21 -1.69
CA GLY A 113 7.15 -7.24 -1.63
C GLY A 113 7.75 -7.93 -2.85
N ARG A 114 9.06 -7.84 -3.07
CA ARG A 114 9.72 -8.39 -4.28
C ARG A 114 9.47 -9.89 -4.51
N SER A 115 9.29 -10.65 -3.42
CA SER A 115 8.96 -12.07 -3.44
C SER A 115 7.52 -12.33 -3.00
N GLY A 116 6.65 -11.32 -3.09
CA GLY A 116 5.25 -11.40 -2.69
C GLY A 116 4.41 -12.12 -3.75
N LEU A 117 3.27 -12.65 -3.30
CA LEU A 117 2.36 -13.48 -4.10
C LEU A 117 1.71 -12.71 -5.26
N LEU A 118 1.64 -11.38 -5.20
CA LEU A 118 1.04 -10.58 -6.26
C LEU A 118 1.74 -10.79 -7.60
N TRP A 119 3.08 -10.87 -7.61
CA TRP A 119 3.85 -10.83 -8.86
C TRP A 119 3.68 -12.09 -9.69
N ASP A 120 3.72 -13.26 -9.05
CA ASP A 120 3.52 -14.54 -9.73
C ASP A 120 2.13 -14.61 -10.39
N GLU A 121 1.09 -14.19 -9.68
CA GLU A 121 -0.28 -14.14 -10.20
C GLU A 121 -0.45 -13.07 -11.30
N LEU A 122 0.20 -11.91 -11.13
CA LEU A 122 0.11 -10.82 -12.09
C LEU A 122 0.81 -11.17 -13.41
N ALA A 123 1.98 -11.82 -13.35
CA ALA A 123 2.77 -12.19 -14.53
C ALA A 123 1.98 -13.01 -15.56
N GLU A 124 1.08 -13.89 -15.10
CA GLU A 124 0.23 -14.71 -15.97
C GLU A 124 -0.89 -13.93 -16.68
N ARG A 125 -1.18 -12.71 -16.21
CA ARG A 125 -2.32 -11.90 -16.64
C ARG A 125 -1.93 -10.63 -17.41
N LEU A 126 -0.67 -10.22 -17.31
CA LEU A 126 -0.16 -9.05 -18.01
C LEU A 126 -0.14 -9.26 -19.53
N PRO A 127 -0.44 -8.22 -20.32
CA PRO A 127 -0.16 -8.22 -21.75
C PRO A 127 1.34 -8.45 -22.04
N ASP A 128 1.67 -9.13 -23.14
CA ASP A 128 3.05 -9.45 -23.54
C ASP A 128 3.95 -8.20 -23.71
N ASP A 129 3.37 -7.03 -23.96
CA ASP A 129 4.06 -5.75 -24.13
C ASP A 129 4.19 -4.92 -22.85
N LEU A 130 3.71 -5.43 -21.71
CA LEU A 130 3.70 -4.73 -20.42
C LEU A 130 4.45 -5.53 -19.36
N THR A 131 5.52 -4.95 -18.80
CA THR A 131 6.25 -5.57 -17.67
C THR A 131 5.59 -5.25 -16.33
N GLU A 132 5.80 -6.11 -15.33
CA GLU A 132 5.35 -5.90 -13.94
C GLU A 132 5.77 -4.54 -13.39
N ASN A 133 7.03 -4.15 -13.61
CA ASN A 133 7.56 -2.87 -13.14
C ASN A 133 6.90 -1.68 -13.85
N GLN A 134 6.63 -1.78 -15.16
CA GLN A 134 5.89 -0.74 -15.87
C GLN A 134 4.47 -0.60 -15.32
N TRP A 135 3.74 -1.72 -15.20
CA TRP A 135 2.40 -1.73 -14.63
C TRP A 135 2.35 -1.16 -13.20
N ALA A 136 3.30 -1.56 -12.34
CA ALA A 136 3.36 -1.09 -10.97
C ALA A 136 3.61 0.42 -10.89
N LEU A 137 4.55 0.94 -11.69
CA LEU A 137 4.84 2.37 -11.75
C LEU A 137 3.67 3.18 -12.30
N GLU A 138 2.97 2.68 -13.31
CA GLU A 138 1.77 3.32 -13.87
C GLU A 138 0.63 3.33 -12.85
N SER A 139 0.42 2.23 -12.14
CA SER A 139 -0.57 2.13 -11.06
C SER A 139 -0.29 3.12 -9.93
N LEU A 140 0.97 3.22 -9.48
CA LEU A 140 1.41 4.17 -8.46
C LEU A 140 1.30 5.63 -8.90
N ARG A 141 1.39 5.92 -10.21
CA ARG A 141 1.19 7.27 -10.77
C ARG A 141 -0.28 7.64 -10.93
N ARG A 142 -1.15 6.65 -11.20
CA ARG A 142 -2.59 6.84 -11.37
C ARG A 142 -3.31 7.04 -10.03
N ALA A 143 -2.74 6.51 -8.94
CA ALA A 143 -3.33 6.61 -7.62
C ALA A 143 -3.40 8.05 -7.09
N GLU A 144 -4.54 8.38 -6.47
CA GLU A 144 -4.71 9.60 -5.70
C GLU A 144 -4.16 9.38 -4.29
N VAL A 145 -3.02 9.98 -3.98
CA VAL A 145 -2.35 9.84 -2.69
C VAL A 145 -2.12 11.22 -2.10
N GLU A 146 -2.68 11.44 -0.91
CA GLU A 146 -2.41 12.60 -0.08
C GLU A 146 -1.68 12.12 1.18
N VAL A 147 -0.58 12.77 1.55
CA VAL A 147 0.17 12.48 2.78
C VAL A 147 0.13 13.73 3.64
N ASP A 148 -0.10 13.57 4.94
CA ASP A 148 -0.04 14.71 5.85
C ASP A 148 1.38 15.32 5.82
N PRO A 149 1.53 16.65 5.61
CA PRO A 149 2.83 17.30 5.47
C PRO A 149 3.80 17.08 6.64
N ARG A 150 3.31 16.73 7.83
CA ARG A 150 4.14 16.36 8.99
C ARG A 150 4.97 15.12 8.70
N TYR A 151 4.45 14.20 7.88
CA TYR A 151 5.11 12.92 7.57
C TYR A 151 5.80 12.93 6.21
N GLY A 152 5.43 13.81 5.29
CA GLY A 152 6.16 14.02 4.03
C GLY A 152 5.26 14.36 2.86
N GLU A 153 5.80 14.21 1.65
CA GLU A 153 5.08 14.41 0.40
C GLU A 153 5.18 13.15 -0.47
N TRP A 154 4.05 12.64 -0.96
CA TRP A 154 4.06 11.59 -1.98
C TRP A 154 4.50 12.18 -3.32
N ARG A 155 5.57 11.65 -3.89
CA ARG A 155 6.01 12.00 -5.25
C ARG A 155 6.18 10.73 -6.05
N THR A 156 5.86 10.81 -7.35
CA THR A 156 5.98 9.69 -8.31
C THR A 156 7.22 9.80 -9.21
N SER A 157 8.01 10.86 -9.00
CA SER A 157 9.25 11.18 -9.72
C SER A 157 10.30 11.72 -8.72
N PRO A 158 11.58 11.28 -8.79
CA PRO A 158 12.11 10.30 -9.75
C PRO A 158 11.58 8.88 -9.53
N GLU A 159 11.08 8.57 -8.32
CA GLU A 159 10.48 7.27 -7.99
C GLU A 159 9.24 7.47 -7.09
N PRO A 160 8.23 6.58 -7.14
CA PRO A 160 7.08 6.60 -6.23
C PRO A 160 7.44 6.30 -4.77
N LEU A 161 7.57 7.36 -3.97
CA LEU A 161 7.98 7.34 -2.56
C LEU A 161 7.40 8.52 -1.78
N VAL A 162 7.40 8.40 -0.45
CA VAL A 162 7.19 9.54 0.47
C VAL A 162 8.53 10.23 0.72
N TYR A 163 8.65 11.47 0.28
CA TYR A 163 9.83 12.31 0.45
C TYR A 163 9.70 13.22 1.67
N GLU A 164 10.83 13.73 2.14
CA GLU A 164 10.82 14.87 3.06
C GLU A 164 10.11 16.08 2.43
N PRO A 165 9.39 16.87 3.25
CA PRO A 165 8.63 18.03 2.78
C PRO A 165 9.52 19.11 2.16
#